data_AF-A0A847SKP8-F1
#
_entry.id   AF-A0A847SKP8-F1
#
_cell.length_a   1.000
_cell.length_b   1.000
_cell.length_c   1.000
_cell.angle_alpha   90.00
_cell.angle_beta   90.00
_cell.angle_gamma   90.00
#
_symmetry.space_group_name_H-M   'P 1'
#
loop_
_entity.id
_entity.type
_entity.pdbx_description
1 polymer ?
#
loop_
_entity_poly.entity_id
_entity_poly.type
_entity_poly.pdbx_seq_one_letter_code
_entity_poly.pdbx_strand_id
1 'polypeptide(L)' 'MTTDEHALQIIAALSTATNYAQADQVLSAAEETHQQLFKKIIPSLQEKIENLSPLNCNSLQWSIYRYTLMCLRKRDMQPA' A
#
# COMPACT_ATOMS: atom_id res chain seq x y z
N MET A 1 -15.51 7.08 -5.61
CA MET A 1 -14.12 6.73 -5.92
C MET A 1 -14.03 5.27 -6.30
N THR A 2 -13.17 4.91 -7.23
CA THR A 2 -12.88 3.51 -7.60
C THR A 2 -11.82 2.91 -6.66
N THR A 3 -11.70 1.58 -6.64
CA THR A 3 -10.61 0.89 -5.92
C THR A 3 -9.24 1.38 -6.36
N ASP A 4 -9.11 1.73 -7.64
CA ASP A 4 -7.90 2.27 -8.24
C ASP A 4 -7.52 3.65 -7.72
N GLU A 5 -8.50 4.54 -7.56
CA GLU A 5 -8.26 5.88 -7.01
C GLU A 5 -7.83 5.79 -5.54
N HIS A 6 -8.44 4.88 -4.76
CA HIS A 6 -8.01 4.64 -3.38
C HIS A 6 -6.61 4.03 -3.32
N ALA A 7 -6.28 3.08 -4.20
CA ALA A 7 -4.93 2.53 -4.30
C ALA A 7 -3.89 3.63 -4.61
N LEU A 8 -4.21 4.55 -5.52
CA LEU A 8 -3.32 5.69 -5.84
C LEU A 8 -3.13 6.63 -4.66
N GLN A 9 -4.19 6.91 -3.89
CA GLN A 9 -4.07 7.73 -2.66
C GLN A 9 -3.17 7.08 -1.62
N ILE A 10 -3.29 5.75 -1.44
CA ILE A 10 -2.44 5.00 -0.50
C ILE A 10 -0.98 5.04 -0.98
N ILE A 11 -0.72 4.87 -2.28
CA ILE A 11 0.64 4.98 -2.85
C ILE A 11 1.21 6.38 -2.61
N ALA A 12 0.43 7.42 -2.83
CA ALA A 12 0.86 8.80 -2.59
C ALA A 12 1.24 9.01 -1.11
N ALA A 13 0.45 8.49 -0.17
CA ALA A 13 0.77 8.54 1.26
C ALA A 13 2.01 7.71 1.62
N LEU A 14 2.19 6.54 1.02
CA LEU A 14 3.39 5.71 1.22
C LEU A 14 4.65 6.39 0.68
N SER A 15 4.54 7.16 -0.40
CA SER A 15 5.67 7.86 -1.01
C SER A 15 6.31 8.92 -0.11
N THR A 16 5.56 9.43 0.86
CA THR A 16 6.01 10.42 1.85
C THR A 16 6.46 9.80 3.17
N ALA A 17 6.25 8.49 3.36
CA ALA A 17 6.70 7.79 4.55
C ALA A 17 8.24 7.75 4.61
N THR A 18 8.76 7.99 5.81
CA THR A 18 10.21 8.07 6.06
C THR A 18 10.78 6.82 6.71
N ASN A 19 9.92 5.87 7.08
CA ASN A 19 10.29 4.60 7.70
C ASN A 19 9.13 3.59 7.61
N TYR A 20 9.40 2.34 7.98
CA TYR A 20 8.41 1.25 7.93
C TYR A 20 7.26 1.43 8.93
N ALA A 21 7.50 2.05 10.09
CA ALA A 21 6.44 2.31 11.06
C ALA A 21 5.40 3.30 10.50
N GLN A 22 5.84 4.32 9.76
CA GLN A 22 4.93 5.23 9.05
C GLN A 22 4.20 4.52 7.91
N ALA A 23 4.84 3.59 7.21
CA ALA A 23 4.16 2.77 6.21
C ALA A 23 3.04 1.90 6.83
N ASP A 24 3.29 1.30 8.00
CA ASP A 24 2.26 0.56 8.74
C ASP A 24 1.12 1.45 9.22
N GLN A 25 1.42 2.66 9.67
CA GLN A 25 0.40 3.65 10.03
C GLN A 25 -0.49 4.02 8.84
N VAL A 26 0.11 4.24 7.66
CA VAL A 26 -0.63 4.51 6.42
C VAL A 26 -1.55 3.34 6.07
N LEU A 27 -1.05 2.10 6.16
CA LEU A 27 -1.85 0.91 5.86
C LEU A 27 -2.98 0.70 6.88
N SER A 28 -2.71 0.92 8.16
CA SER A 28 -3.71 0.77 9.22
C SER A 28 -4.81 1.84 9.10
N ALA A 29 -4.43 3.08 8.82
CA ALA A 29 -5.38 4.16 8.57
C ALA A 29 -6.24 3.90 7.32
N ALA A 30 -5.64 3.36 6.25
CA ALA A 30 -6.38 2.97 5.05
C ALA A 30 -7.35 1.80 5.32
N GLU A 31 -6.92 0.82 6.11
CA GLU A 31 -7.74 -0.32 6.52
C GLU A 31 -8.94 0.12 7.38
N GLU A 32 -8.73 1.03 8.34
CA GLU A 32 -9.80 1.62 9.15
C GLU A 32 -10.76 2.49 8.33
N THR A 33 -10.23 3.30 7.41
CA THR A 33 -11.02 4.21 6.56
C THR A 33 -11.89 3.44 5.57
N HIS A 34 -11.36 2.38 4.97
CA HIS A 34 -12.05 1.64 3.91
C HIS A 34 -12.74 0.38 4.43
N GLN A 35 -12.43 -0.11 5.63
CA GLN A 35 -13.05 -1.28 6.27
C GLN A 35 -13.12 -2.48 5.30
N GLN A 36 -14.32 -3.03 5.06
CA GLN A 36 -14.53 -4.15 4.14
C GLN A 36 -14.11 -3.85 2.69
N LEU A 37 -14.13 -2.57 2.28
CA LEU A 37 -13.65 -2.17 0.94
C LEU A 37 -12.13 -2.32 0.82
N PHE A 38 -11.39 -2.28 1.93
CA PHE A 38 -9.93 -2.40 1.93
C PHE A 38 -9.47 -3.69 1.24
N LYS A 39 -10.12 -4.83 1.51
CA LYS A 39 -9.84 -6.10 0.83
C LYS A 39 -10.00 -6.03 -0.69
N LYS A 40 -10.90 -5.19 -1.20
CA LYS A 40 -11.08 -4.98 -2.65
C LYS A 40 -10.06 -4.02 -3.25
N ILE A 41 -9.43 -3.18 -2.42
CA ILE A 41 -8.37 -2.24 -2.83
C ILE A 41 -7.02 -2.97 -2.91
N ILE A 42 -6.79 -4.00 -2.09
CA ILE A 42 -5.52 -4.74 -2.01
C ILE A 42 -4.99 -5.17 -3.38
N PRO A 43 -5.76 -5.83 -4.28
CA PRO A 43 -5.23 -6.28 -5.57
C PRO A 43 -4.76 -5.11 -6.45
N SER A 44 -5.54 -4.04 -6.50
CA SER A 44 -5.20 -2.83 -7.27
C SER A 44 -3.97 -2.12 -6.68
N LEU A 45 -3.85 -2.07 -5.36
CA LEU A 45 -2.68 -1.52 -4.68
C LEU A 45 -1.42 -2.35 -4.96
N GLN A 46 -1.51 -3.67 -4.90
CA GLN A 46 -0.40 -4.58 -5.21
C GLN A 46 0.06 -4.40 -6.65
N GLU A 47 -0.86 -4.46 -7.62
CA GLU A 47 -0.56 -4.29 -9.04
C GLU A 47 0.13 -2.96 -9.32
N LYS A 48 -0.39 -1.86 -8.77
CA LYS A 48 0.19 -0.53 -8.98
C LYS A 48 1.59 -0.41 -8.38
N ILE A 49 1.84 -0.98 -7.20
CA ILE A 49 3.18 -0.97 -6.60
C ILE A 49 4.13 -1.86 -7.40
N GLU A 50 3.71 -3.02 -7.89
CA GLU A 50 4.53 -3.93 -8.70
C GLU A 50 4.91 -3.32 -10.06
N ASN A 51 4.05 -2.45 -10.60
CA ASN A 51 4.31 -1.71 -11.85
C ASN A 51 5.13 -0.43 -11.66
N LEU A 52 5.49 -0.05 -10.42
CA LEU A 52 6.37 1.10 -10.21
C LEU A 52 7.80 0.80 -10.69
N SER A 53 8.35 1.70 -11.49
CA SER A 53 9.75 1.63 -11.87
C SER A 53 10.65 1.98 -10.68
N PRO A 54 11.65 1.14 -10.35
CA PRO A 54 12.65 1.48 -9.33
C PRO A 54 13.39 2.78 -9.62
N LEU A 55 13.50 3.17 -10.90
CA LEU A 55 14.18 4.41 -11.31
C LEU A 55 13.42 5.68 -10.89
N ASN A 56 12.12 5.57 -10.64
CA ASN A 56 11.27 6.68 -10.20
C ASN A 56 11.22 6.81 -8.67
N CYS A 57 11.94 5.95 -7.95
CA CYS A 57 11.93 5.89 -6.49
C CYS A 57 13.34 6.08 -5.95
N ASN A 58 13.48 6.79 -4.83
CA ASN A 58 14.73 6.68 -4.06
C ASN A 58 14.77 5.32 -3.31
N SER A 59 15.95 4.95 -2.78
CA SER A 59 16.14 3.66 -2.11
C SER A 59 15.19 3.43 -0.94
N LEU A 60 14.85 4.50 -0.20
CA LEU A 60 13.92 4.42 0.93
C LEU A 60 12.49 4.16 0.44
N GLN A 61 12.01 4.94 -0.53
CA GLN A 61 10.68 4.75 -1.13
C GLN A 61 10.53 3.34 -1.71
N TRP A 62 11.54 2.87 -2.45
CA TRP A 62 11.51 1.51 -2.98
C TRP A 62 11.45 0.47 -1.86
N SER A 63 12.24 0.61 -0.81
CA SER A 63 12.20 -0.30 0.35
C SER A 63 10.83 -0.31 1.03
N ILE A 64 10.18 0.86 1.16
CA ILE A 64 8.84 1.00 1.72
C ILE A 64 7.81 0.30 0.84
N TYR A 65 7.87 0.46 -0.47
CA TYR A 65 6.98 -0.25 -1.40
C TYR A 65 7.12 -1.77 -1.31
N ARG A 66 8.35 -2.29 -1.23
CA ARG A 66 8.60 -3.73 -1.04
C ARG A 66 8.10 -4.23 0.31
N TYR A 67 8.30 -3.46 1.37
CA TYR A 67 7.76 -3.74 2.70
C TYR A 67 6.22 -3.77 2.68
N THR A 68 5.59 -2.79 2.05
CA THR A 68 4.13 -2.73 1.89
C THR A 68 3.60 -3.96 1.18
N LEU A 69 4.20 -4.40 0.06
CA LEU A 69 3.78 -5.61 -0.63
C LEU A 69 3.82 -6.85 0.28
N MET A 70 4.85 -6.99 1.12
CA MET A 70 4.90 -8.06 2.11
C MET A 70 3.76 -7.97 3.13
N CYS A 71 3.45 -6.76 3.60
CA CYS A 71 2.37 -6.52 4.54
C CYS A 71 0.98 -6.79 3.96
N LEU A 72 0.76 -6.45 2.68
CA LEU A 72 -0.51 -6.71 1.99
C LEU A 72 -0.74 -8.21 1.80
N ARG A 73 0.30 -8.99 1.45
CA ARG A 73 0.20 -10.46 1.32
C ARG A 73 -0.21 -11.13 2.62
N LYS A 74 0.26 -10.63 3.76
CA LYS A 74 -0.15 -11.13 5.09
C LYS A 74 -1.63 -10.89 5.36
N ARG A 75 -2.13 -9.70 5.01
CA ARG A 75 -3.54 -9.32 5.20
C ARG A 75 -4.49 -10.07 4.28
N ASP A 76 -4.04 -10.38 3.06
CA ASP A 76 -4.81 -11.16 2.09
C ASP A 76 -4.97 -12.64 2.52
N MET A 77 -3.98 -13.17 3.25
CA MET A 77 -4.01 -14.55 3.79
C MET A 77 -4.80 -14.69 5.10
N GLN A 78 -5.29 -13.61 5.72
CA GLN A 78 -6.09 -13.71 6.95
C GLN A 78 -7.56 -14.05 6.62
N PRO A 79 -8.13 -15.16 7.16
CA PRO A 79 -9.54 -15.46 7.00
C PRO A 79 -10.40 -14.32 7.59
N ALA A 80 -11.50 -14.00 6.91
CA ALA A 80 -12.43 -12.94 7.26
C ALA A 80 -13.15 -13.19 8.59
#